data_AF-A0A7J9WVC7-F1
#
_entry.id   AF-A0A7J9WVC7-F1
#
_cell.length_a   1.000
_cell.length_b   1.000
_cell.length_c   1.000
_cell.angle_alpha   90.00
_cell.angle_beta   90.00
_cell.angle_gamma   90.00
#
_symmetry.space_group_name_H-M   'P 1'
#
loop_
_entity.id
_entity.type
_entity.pdbx_description
1 polymer ?
#
loop_
_entity_poly.entity_id
_entity_poly.type
_entity_poly.pdbx_seq_one_letter_code
_entity_poly.pdbx_strand_id
1 'polypeptide(L)'
;MSDREDWFPEDGDDLSQTLAPEVLQAALQARERFIATYRTRLARAEQEARLIKQLLTLGNEPPEDEDAVLTLTIAKSAEGTPLPRSRHPVVDEVARLLEAEGHPLHISEIMRLLEQQNAALPGRGDQANVIAHMRRDPRFVRPSRGVYGLASWGLRSTAGDDGPRRRIKKRVREA
;
A
#
# COMPACT_ATOMS: atom_id res chain seq x y z
N MET A 1 -42.54 37.48 -29.12
CA MET A 1 -43.16 37.75 -27.81
C MET A 1 -43.59 36.40 -27.28
N SER A 2 -42.73 35.77 -26.48
CA SER A 2 -42.96 34.45 -25.90
C SER A 2 -42.99 34.63 -24.39
N ASP A 3 -44.19 34.52 -23.84
CA ASP A 3 -44.42 34.37 -22.41
C ASP A 3 -43.81 33.06 -21.95
N ARG A 4 -42.84 33.16 -21.05
CA ARG A 4 -42.30 32.04 -20.28
C ARG A 4 -42.55 32.40 -18.83
N GLU A 5 -43.77 32.14 -18.39
CA GLU A 5 -44.14 32.22 -16.98
C GLU A 5 -43.30 31.21 -16.20
N ASP A 6 -42.58 31.74 -15.22
CA ASP A 6 -41.82 31.03 -14.21
C ASP A 6 -42.73 30.07 -13.46
N TRP A 7 -42.61 28.77 -13.77
CA TRP A 7 -43.19 27.70 -12.97
C TRP A 7 -42.18 27.28 -11.90
N PHE A 8 -42.12 28.00 -10.79
CA PHE A 8 -41.52 27.51 -9.55
C PHE A 8 -42.64 26.92 -8.69
N PRO A 9 -42.64 25.61 -8.41
CA PRO A 9 -43.58 25.03 -7.46
C PRO A 9 -43.18 25.52 -6.05
N GLU A 10 -43.99 26.42 -5.47
CA GLU A 10 -43.91 26.90 -4.09
C GLU A 10 -44.47 25.91 -3.06
N ASP A 11 -44.75 24.66 -3.46
CA ASP A 11 -45.13 23.61 -2.51
C ASP A 11 -43.88 22.96 -1.93
N GLY A 12 -43.09 23.78 -1.22
CA GLY A 12 -42.20 23.31 -0.18
C GLY A 12 -43.06 22.79 0.96
N ASP A 13 -43.54 21.57 0.81
CA ASP A 13 -44.25 20.80 1.82
C ASP A 13 -43.54 21.00 3.17
N ASP A 14 -44.16 21.80 4.02
CA ASP A 14 -43.66 22.22 5.33
C ASP A 14 -43.77 21.02 6.29
N LEU A 15 -42.96 20.00 6.05
CA LEU A 15 -42.80 18.81 6.88
C LEU A 15 -42.27 19.15 8.29
N SER A 16 -42.01 20.42 8.57
CA SER A 16 -41.62 20.90 9.90
C SER A 16 -42.78 21.00 10.88
N GLN A 17 -44.05 20.95 10.43
CA GLN A 17 -45.21 21.18 11.30
C GLN A 17 -45.93 19.95 11.87
N THR A 18 -45.55 18.71 11.54
CA THR A 18 -46.30 17.51 11.99
C THR A 18 -45.52 16.48 12.80
N LEU A 19 -44.24 16.71 13.08
CA LEU A 19 -43.51 15.86 14.02
C LEU A 19 -43.71 16.38 15.45
N ALA A 20 -44.21 15.51 16.33
CA ALA A 20 -44.28 15.82 17.75
C ALA A 20 -42.89 16.30 18.23
N PRO A 21 -42.81 17.38 19.04
CA PRO A 21 -41.54 18.00 19.42
C PRO A 21 -40.58 17.00 20.10
N GLU A 22 -41.13 15.97 20.74
CA GLU A 22 -40.39 14.86 21.35
C GLU A 22 -39.62 14.01 20.32
N VAL A 23 -40.22 13.75 19.16
CA VAL A 23 -39.59 12.97 18.07
C VAL A 23 -38.45 13.76 17.45
N LEU A 24 -38.64 15.06 17.26
CA LEU A 24 -37.59 15.96 16.78
C LEU A 24 -36.43 16.04 17.77
N GLN A 25 -36.72 16.14 19.07
CA GLN A 25 -35.71 16.17 20.12
C GLN A 25 -34.94 14.84 20.22
N ALA A 26 -35.63 13.71 20.10
CA ALA A 26 -35.00 12.40 20.07
C ALA A 26 -34.07 12.23 18.86
N ALA A 27 -34.49 12.70 17.68
CA ALA A 27 -33.67 12.68 16.46
C ALA A 27 -32.41 13.54 16.58
N LEU A 28 -32.52 14.73 17.19
CA LEU A 28 -31.37 15.59 17.49
C LEU A 28 -30.40 14.94 18.47
N GLN A 29 -30.90 14.37 19.57
CA GLN A 29 -30.06 13.66 20.53
C GLN A 29 -29.36 12.44 19.92
N ALA A 30 -30.05 11.69 19.06
CA ALA A 30 -29.44 10.58 18.33
C ALA A 30 -28.31 11.08 17.43
N ARG A 31 -28.56 12.14 16.64
CA ARG A 31 -27.56 12.76 15.76
C ARG A 31 -26.36 13.28 16.54
N GLU A 32 -26.56 13.91 17.69
CA GLU A 32 -25.48 14.39 18.56
C GLU A 32 -24.62 13.24 19.08
N ARG A 33 -25.24 12.11 19.49
CA ARG A 33 -24.50 10.90 19.89
C ARG A 33 -23.67 10.36 18.73
N PHE A 34 -24.24 10.30 17.52
CA PHE A 34 -23.48 9.90 16.34
C PHE A 34 -22.29 10.82 16.11
N ILE A 35 -22.48 12.14 16.09
CA ILE A 35 -21.40 13.13 15.92
C ILE A 35 -20.32 12.96 17.01
N ALA A 36 -20.72 12.74 18.26
CA ALA A 36 -19.79 12.51 19.36
C ALA A 36 -18.90 11.28 19.12
N THR A 37 -19.45 10.16 18.64
CA THR A 37 -18.66 8.96 18.33
C THR A 37 -17.65 9.19 17.21
N TYR A 38 -18.03 9.93 16.16
CA TYR A 38 -17.13 10.28 15.06
C TYR A 38 -16.02 11.23 15.50
N ARG A 39 -16.33 12.21 16.36
CA ARG A 39 -15.32 13.13 16.93
C ARG A 39 -14.27 12.37 17.73
N THR A 40 -14.66 11.38 18.54
CA THR A 40 -13.69 10.55 19.28
C THR A 40 -12.78 9.77 18.35
N ARG A 41 -13.32 9.21 17.26
CA ARG A 41 -12.53 8.50 16.25
C ARG A 41 -11.57 9.43 15.51
N LEU A 42 -12.03 10.62 15.15
CA LEU A 42 -11.21 11.64 14.49
C LEU A 42 -10.05 12.08 15.38
N ALA A 43 -10.32 12.41 16.65
CA ALA A 43 -9.29 12.82 17.61
C ALA A 43 -8.21 11.73 17.80
N ARG A 44 -8.61 10.46 17.84
CA ARG A 44 -7.67 9.34 17.90
C ARG A 44 -6.80 9.24 16.65
N ALA A 45 -7.41 9.34 15.47
CA ALA A 45 -6.67 9.28 14.20
C ALA A 45 -5.66 10.43 14.08
N GLU A 46 -6.04 11.64 14.52
CA GLU A 46 -5.13 12.80 14.56
C GLU A 46 -3.96 12.59 15.53
N GLN A 47 -4.20 12.01 16.71
CA GLN A 47 -3.14 11.67 17.65
C GLN A 47 -2.17 10.63 17.06
N GLU A 48 -2.68 9.58 16.42
CA GLU A 48 -1.87 8.56 15.74
C GLU A 48 -1.02 9.19 14.64
N ALA A 49 -1.60 10.05 13.79
CA ALA A 49 -0.88 10.77 12.75
C ALA A 49 0.23 11.68 13.32
N ARG A 50 -0.04 12.35 14.44
CA ARG A 50 0.95 13.19 15.13
C ARG A 50 2.14 12.38 15.64
N LEU A 51 1.89 11.22 16.25
CA LEU A 51 2.95 10.33 16.75
C LEU A 51 3.81 9.80 15.60
N ILE A 52 3.19 9.40 14.48
CA ILE A 52 3.92 8.99 13.28
C ILE A 52 4.82 10.13 12.79
N LYS A 53 4.31 11.36 12.72
CA LYS A 53 5.12 12.53 12.32
C LYS A 53 6.30 12.75 13.27
N GLN A 54 6.10 12.58 14.59
CA GLN A 54 7.17 12.69 15.58
C GLN A 54 8.23 11.58 15.43
N LEU A 55 7.81 10.34 15.20
CA LEU A 55 8.73 9.23 14.94
C LEU A 55 9.52 9.42 13.65
N LEU A 56 8.88 9.95 12.61
CA LEU A 56 9.57 10.31 11.37
C LEU A 56 10.62 11.39 11.62
N THR A 57 10.30 12.45 12.37
CA THR A 57 11.31 13.48 12.70
C THR A 57 12.46 12.95 13.55
N LEU A 58 12.20 12.07 14.52
CA LEU A 58 13.25 11.44 15.34
C LEU A 58 14.10 10.46 14.53
N GLY A 59 13.50 9.76 13.56
CA GLY A 59 14.23 8.86 12.66
C GLY A 59 15.03 9.59 11.58
N ASN A 60 14.78 10.89 11.36
CA ASN A 60 15.41 11.71 10.33
C ASN A 60 16.23 12.88 10.90
N GLU A 61 16.51 12.92 12.20
CA GLU A 61 17.34 13.97 12.79
C GLU A 61 18.72 13.97 12.11
N PRO A 62 19.05 14.99 11.29
CA PRO A 62 20.39 15.14 10.78
C PRO A 62 21.30 15.63 11.92
N PRO A 63 22.54 15.16 12.02
CA PRO A 63 23.44 15.61 13.09
C PRO A 63 23.67 17.13 12.99
N GLU A 64 23.25 17.87 14.02
CA GLU A 64 23.50 19.32 14.19
C GLU A 64 24.92 19.62 14.70
N ASP A 65 25.93 19.01 14.08
CA ASP A 65 27.31 19.46 14.20
C ASP A 65 27.76 20.00 12.84
N GLU A 66 27.51 21.29 12.63
CA GLU A 66 28.14 22.08 11.58
C GLU A 66 29.65 22.12 11.84
N ASP A 67 30.39 21.22 11.19
CA ASP A 67 31.75 21.42 10.65
C ASP A 67 32.48 20.12 10.28
N ALA A 68 31.85 18.96 10.47
CA ALA A 68 32.40 17.72 9.93
C ALA A 68 31.28 16.86 9.36
N VAL A 69 31.52 16.37 8.14
CA VAL A 69 30.88 15.24 7.45
C VAL A 69 30.35 15.66 6.07
N LEU A 70 31.34 15.80 5.18
CA LEU A 70 31.24 15.20 3.86
C LEU A 70 30.56 13.83 3.94
N THR A 71 29.62 13.62 3.01
CA THR A 71 29.10 12.30 2.58
C THR A 71 27.84 11.80 3.29
N LEU A 72 26.68 12.33 2.89
CA LEU A 72 25.49 11.50 2.62
C LEU A 72 24.70 12.10 1.44
N THR A 73 25.23 11.75 0.28
CA THR A 73 24.78 12.03 -1.07
C THR A 73 23.37 11.47 -1.32
N ILE A 74 22.32 12.30 -1.16
CA ILE A 74 20.97 12.08 -1.72
C ILE A 74 20.81 12.84 -3.06
N ALA A 75 21.90 12.96 -3.80
CA ALA A 75 21.84 13.34 -5.20
C ALA A 75 22.83 12.45 -5.94
N LYS A 76 22.31 11.74 -6.96
CA LYS A 76 23.05 10.92 -7.93
C LYS A 76 23.12 9.41 -7.64
N SER A 77 21.98 8.73 -7.72
CA SER A 77 21.91 7.33 -8.19
C SER A 77 21.10 7.20 -9.48
N ALA A 78 21.20 8.22 -10.34
CA ALA A 78 20.77 8.16 -11.74
C ALA A 78 21.83 7.52 -12.66
N GLU A 79 22.91 6.94 -12.13
CA GLU A 79 23.93 6.26 -12.92
C GLU A 79 24.06 4.82 -12.45
N GLY A 80 23.59 3.93 -13.32
CA GLY A 80 23.32 2.53 -13.05
C GLY A 80 24.55 1.75 -12.58
N THR A 81 24.39 1.09 -11.44
CA THR A 81 24.95 -0.24 -11.32
C THR A 81 23.91 -1.19 -11.92
N PRO A 82 24.16 -1.81 -13.09
CA PRO A 82 23.23 -2.78 -13.64
C PRO A 82 23.08 -3.89 -12.60
N LEU A 83 21.88 -4.06 -12.06
CA LEU A 83 21.57 -5.20 -11.21
C LEU A 83 22.03 -6.47 -11.95
N PRO A 84 22.73 -7.40 -11.27
CA PRO A 84 23.27 -8.58 -11.93
C PRO A 84 22.13 -9.30 -12.64
N ARG A 85 22.25 -9.47 -13.96
CA ARG A 85 21.18 -10.04 -14.80
C ARG A 85 20.84 -11.44 -14.30
N SER A 86 19.57 -11.67 -14.01
CA SER A 86 19.11 -13.00 -13.62
C SER A 86 18.89 -13.89 -14.83
N ARG A 87 18.76 -15.18 -14.58
CA ARG A 87 18.49 -16.17 -15.63
C ARG A 87 17.11 -16.00 -16.27
N HIS A 88 16.24 -15.13 -15.74
CA HIS A 88 14.86 -15.01 -16.20
C HIS A 88 14.48 -13.54 -16.46
N PRO A 89 14.05 -13.18 -17.69
CA PRO A 89 13.82 -11.78 -18.07
C PRO A 89 12.76 -11.08 -17.21
N VAL A 90 11.74 -11.84 -16.78
CA VAL A 90 10.68 -11.34 -15.89
C VAL A 90 11.23 -10.83 -14.56
N VAL A 91 12.22 -11.51 -14.00
CA VAL A 91 12.77 -11.15 -12.69
C VAL A 91 13.58 -9.86 -12.81
N ASP A 92 14.29 -9.66 -13.92
CA ASP A 92 15.00 -8.42 -14.18
C ASP A 92 14.05 -7.24 -14.41
N GLU A 93 12.87 -7.48 -15.00
CA GLU A 93 11.83 -6.46 -15.13
C GLU A 93 11.23 -6.10 -13.77
N VAL A 94 10.91 -7.09 -12.93
CA VAL A 94 10.43 -6.86 -11.56
C VAL A 94 11.47 -6.09 -10.74
N ALA A 95 12.76 -6.40 -10.91
CA ALA A 95 13.82 -5.69 -10.21
C ALA A 95 13.89 -4.21 -10.63
N ARG A 96 13.81 -3.93 -11.94
CA ARG A 96 13.74 -2.57 -12.48
C ARG A 96 12.49 -1.83 -12.01
N LEU A 97 11.35 -2.52 -11.96
CA LEU A 97 10.11 -1.95 -11.45
C LEU A 97 10.22 -1.54 -9.98
N LEU A 98 10.73 -2.45 -9.12
CA LEU A 98 10.93 -2.13 -7.71
C LEU A 98 11.94 -1.00 -7.51
N GLU A 99 13.00 -0.96 -8.32
CA GLU A 99 13.98 0.12 -8.29
C GLU A 99 13.38 1.47 -8.71
N ALA A 100 12.49 1.48 -9.71
CA ALA A 100 11.79 2.67 -10.17
C ALA A 100 10.80 3.22 -9.12
N GLU A 101 10.07 2.34 -8.42
CA GLU A 101 9.09 2.71 -7.40
C GLU A 101 9.74 3.06 -6.06
N GLY A 102 10.91 2.48 -5.74
CA GLY A 102 11.70 2.82 -4.55
C GLY A 102 11.13 2.30 -3.22
N HIS A 103 10.05 1.51 -3.24
CA HIS A 103 9.45 0.92 -2.05
C HIS A 103 8.96 -0.51 -2.27
N PRO A 104 8.74 -1.31 -1.20
CA PRO A 104 8.20 -2.66 -1.32
C PRO A 104 6.79 -2.64 -1.90
N LEU A 105 6.48 -3.63 -2.74
CA LEU A 105 5.20 -3.76 -3.41
C LEU A 105 4.56 -5.12 -3.14
N HIS A 106 3.22 -5.15 -3.14
CA HIS A 106 2.49 -6.41 -3.09
C HIS A 106 2.54 -7.13 -4.45
N ILE A 107 2.49 -8.47 -4.44
CA ILE A 107 2.57 -9.27 -5.68
C ILE A 107 1.49 -8.88 -6.69
N SER A 108 0.28 -8.58 -6.23
CA SER A 108 -0.81 -8.13 -7.11
C SER A 108 -0.50 -6.78 -7.77
N GLU A 109 0.19 -5.89 -7.07
CA GLU A 109 0.60 -4.57 -7.61
C GLU A 109 1.74 -4.73 -8.61
N ILE A 110 2.73 -5.57 -8.29
CA ILE A 110 3.81 -5.93 -9.22
C ILE A 110 3.23 -6.46 -10.52
N MET A 111 2.26 -7.38 -10.45
CA MET A 111 1.61 -7.94 -11.64
C MET A 111 0.87 -6.88 -12.45
N ARG A 112 0.09 -6.02 -11.79
CA ARG A 112 -0.61 -4.91 -12.45
C ARG A 112 0.34 -3.97 -13.17
N LEU A 113 1.46 -3.62 -12.52
CA LEU A 113 2.46 -2.72 -13.10
C LEU A 113 3.21 -3.39 -14.27
N LEU A 114 3.52 -4.68 -14.17
CA LEU A 114 4.12 -5.44 -15.28
C LEU A 114 3.18 -5.51 -16.50
N GLU A 115 1.88 -5.70 -16.27
CA GLU A 115 0.86 -5.66 -17.33
C GLU A 115 0.80 -4.27 -17.98
N GLN A 116 0.83 -3.20 -17.18
CA GLN A 116 0.82 -1.81 -17.67
C GLN A 116 2.08 -1.46 -18.47
N GLN A 117 3.24 -2.01 -18.12
CA GLN A 117 4.50 -1.80 -18.83
C GLN A 117 4.67 -2.69 -20.07
N ASN A 118 3.65 -3.50 -20.41
CA ASN A 118 3.64 -4.38 -21.58
C ASN A 118 4.84 -5.34 -21.62
N ALA A 119 5.36 -5.71 -20.44
CA ALA A 119 6.44 -6.66 -20.32
C ALA A 119 5.95 -8.01 -20.83
N ALA A 120 6.62 -8.55 -21.86
CA ALA A 120 6.27 -9.87 -22.39
C ALA A 120 6.61 -10.93 -21.32
N LEU A 121 5.65 -11.33 -20.50
CA LEU A 121 5.80 -12.48 -19.62
C LEU A 121 5.82 -13.75 -20.49
N PRO A 122 6.95 -14.51 -20.58
CA PRO A 122 6.96 -15.80 -21.23
C PRO A 122 6.10 -16.78 -20.43
N GLY A 123 4.95 -17.16 -20.98
CA GLY A 123 4.00 -18.10 -20.38
C GLY A 123 2.73 -17.43 -19.83
N ARG A 124 1.95 -18.16 -19.02
CA ARG A 124 0.59 -17.77 -18.59
C ARG A 124 0.52 -16.62 -17.58
N GLY A 125 1.63 -15.89 -17.35
CA GLY A 125 1.65 -14.73 -16.46
C GLY A 125 1.17 -15.00 -15.03
N ASP A 126 1.27 -16.24 -14.53
CA ASP A 126 0.71 -16.58 -13.23
C ASP A 126 1.57 -16.02 -12.09
N GLN A 127 0.92 -15.42 -11.09
CA GLN A 127 1.55 -14.87 -9.88
C GLN A 127 2.47 -15.91 -9.23
N ALA A 128 2.04 -17.17 -9.23
CA ALA A 128 2.80 -18.28 -8.65
C ALA A 128 4.16 -18.48 -9.32
N ASN A 129 4.26 -18.29 -10.64
CA ASN A 129 5.51 -18.46 -11.38
C ASN A 129 6.49 -17.32 -11.07
N VAL A 130 6.00 -16.08 -11.06
CA VAL A 130 6.79 -14.90 -10.71
C VAL A 130 7.33 -15.02 -9.28
N ILE A 131 6.47 -15.38 -8.32
CA ILE A 131 6.87 -15.65 -6.93
C ILE A 131 7.96 -16.73 -6.85
N ALA A 132 7.82 -17.83 -7.60
CA ALA A 132 8.76 -18.93 -7.57
C ALA A 132 10.15 -18.51 -8.07
N HIS A 133 10.21 -17.66 -9.09
CA HIS A 133 11.46 -17.12 -9.61
C HIS A 133 12.08 -16.07 -8.66
N MET A 134 11.28 -15.13 -8.15
CA MET A 134 11.76 -14.12 -7.17
C MET A 134 12.32 -14.77 -5.91
N ARG A 135 11.68 -15.83 -5.40
CA ARG A 135 12.17 -16.55 -4.21
C ARG A 135 13.54 -17.19 -4.40
N ARG A 136 13.91 -17.55 -5.63
CA ARG A 136 15.21 -18.18 -5.95
C ARG A 136 16.32 -17.16 -6.16
N ASP A 137 15.97 -15.90 -6.35
CA ASP A 137 16.92 -14.83 -6.63
C ASP A 137 17.26 -14.07 -5.34
N PRO A 138 18.55 -13.99 -4.95
CA PRO A 138 18.97 -13.35 -3.71
C PRO A 138 18.76 -11.83 -3.69
N ARG A 139 18.47 -11.21 -4.84
CA ARG A 139 18.17 -9.78 -4.93
C ARG A 139 16.83 -9.40 -4.29
N PHE A 140 15.94 -10.36 -4.06
CA PHE A 140 14.62 -10.08 -3.50
C PHE A 140 14.55 -10.52 -2.04
N VAL A 141 13.93 -9.67 -1.24
CA VAL A 141 13.54 -9.95 0.14
C VAL A 141 12.03 -9.92 0.22
N ARG A 142 11.47 -10.77 1.08
CA ARG A 142 10.06 -10.81 1.41
C ARG A 142 9.87 -10.36 2.86
N PRO A 143 9.53 -9.08 3.11
CA PRO A 143 9.32 -8.57 4.45
C PRO A 143 8.02 -9.09 5.06
N SER A 144 6.98 -9.33 4.26
CA SER A 144 5.68 -9.84 4.74
C SER A 144 5.00 -10.75 3.71
N ARG A 145 3.84 -11.32 4.04
CA ARG A 145 3.12 -12.21 3.12
C ARG A 145 2.67 -11.42 1.88
N GLY A 146 3.15 -11.84 0.70
CA GLY A 146 2.78 -11.24 -0.58
C GLY A 146 3.52 -9.93 -0.91
N VAL A 147 4.34 -9.39 0.00
CA VAL A 147 5.11 -8.16 -0.24
C VAL A 147 6.56 -8.48 -0.55
N TYR A 148 7.09 -7.86 -1.58
CA TYR A 148 8.45 -8.04 -2.06
C TYR A 148 9.18 -6.70 -2.17
N GLY A 149 10.48 -6.72 -1.87
CA GLY A 149 11.36 -5.58 -2.03
C GLY A 149 12.77 -6.03 -2.41
N LEU A 150 13.64 -5.07 -2.70
CA LEU A 150 15.04 -5.35 -3.01
C LEU A 150 15.85 -5.58 -1.74
N ALA A 151 16.79 -6.52 -1.81
CA ALA A 151 17.73 -6.82 -0.73
C ALA A 151 18.66 -5.64 -0.42
N SER A 152 18.95 -4.80 -1.42
CA SER A 152 19.74 -3.58 -1.27
C SER A 152 19.12 -2.56 -0.30
N TRP A 153 17.81 -2.64 -0.05
CA TRP A 153 17.10 -1.75 0.88
C TRP A 153 17.28 -2.14 2.36
N GLY A 154 18.05 -3.19 2.67
CA GLY A 154 18.32 -3.60 4.05
C GLY A 154 17.12 -4.17 4.79
N LEU A 155 16.06 -4.57 4.07
CA LEU A 155 14.84 -5.13 4.65
C LEU A 155 15.12 -6.49 5.30
N ARG A 156 14.51 -6.72 6.47
CA ARG A 156 14.57 -8.03 7.13
C ARG A 156 13.56 -8.98 6.49
N SER A 157 14.03 -10.14 6.04
CA SER A 157 13.18 -11.20 5.55
C SER A 157 12.46 -11.88 6.71
N THR A 158 11.13 -12.00 6.63
CA THR A 158 10.35 -12.85 7.55
C THR A 158 10.31 -14.31 7.10
N ALA A 159 11.00 -14.65 6.01
CA ALA A 159 11.02 -15.99 5.41
C ALA A 159 11.69 -17.09 6.28
N GLY A 160 12.13 -16.76 7.49
CA GLY A 160 12.55 -17.75 8.49
C GLY A 160 11.40 -18.54 9.13
N ASP A 161 10.14 -18.13 8.93
CA ASP A 161 8.97 -18.76 9.56
C ASP A 161 8.15 -19.68 8.62
N ASP A 162 8.62 -19.88 7.38
CA ASP A 162 8.10 -20.96 6.52
C ASP A 162 8.66 -22.30 7.05
N GLY A 163 8.02 -22.84 8.08
CA GLY A 163 8.40 -24.09 8.77
C GLY A 163 8.74 -25.27 7.84
N PRO A 164 9.44 -26.30 8.36
CA PRO A 164 10.07 -27.33 7.55
C PRO A 164 9.08 -27.99 6.60
N ARG A 165 9.36 -27.88 5.29
CA ARG A 165 8.60 -28.49 4.20
C ARG A 165 8.46 -30.00 4.45
N ARG A 166 7.29 -30.44 4.90
CA ARG A 166 6.97 -31.85 5.15
C ARG A 166 7.04 -32.60 3.81
N ARG A 167 8.15 -33.29 3.53
CA ARG A 167 8.28 -34.18 2.36
C ARG A 167 7.30 -35.34 2.53
N ILE A 168 6.16 -35.28 1.85
CA ILE A 168 5.26 -36.43 1.73
C ILE A 168 5.96 -37.44 0.82
N LYS A 169 6.54 -38.49 1.43
CA LYS A 169 7.08 -39.64 0.69
C LYS A 169 5.92 -40.35 0.01
N LYS A 170 5.81 -40.22 -1.31
CA LYS A 170 4.88 -40.98 -2.16
C LYS A 170 5.28 -42.46 -2.05
N ARG A 171 4.52 -43.26 -1.28
CA ARG A 171 4.65 -44.71 -1.29
C ARG A 171 4.23 -45.20 -2.66
N VAL A 172 5.18 -45.76 -3.41
CA VAL A 172 4.91 -46.55 -4.61
C VAL A 172 4.09 -47.76 -4.15
N ARG A 173 2.86 -47.89 -4.66
CA ARG A 173 2.14 -49.16 -4.66
C ARG A 173 2.54 -49.88 -5.94
N GLU A 174 3.37 -50.90 -5.80
CA GLU A 174 3.49 -51.95 -6.82
C GLU A 174 2.19 -52.76 -6.82
N ALA A 175 1.67 -53.02 -8.01
CA ALA A 175 0.65 -54.00 -8.32
C ALA A 175 1.06 -54.67 -9.63
#